data_AF-A0A7W0YRB1-F1
#
_entry.id   AF-A0A7W0YRB1-F1
#
_cell.length_a   1.000
_cell.length_b   1.000
_cell.length_c   1.000
_cell.angle_alpha   90.00
_cell.angle_beta   90.00
_cell.angle_gamma   90.00
#
_symmetry.space_group_name_H-M   'P 1'
#
loop_
_entity.id
_entity.type
_entity.pdbx_description
1 polymer ?
#
loop_
_entity_poly.entity_id
_entity_poly.type
_entity_poly.pdbx_seq_one_letter_code
_entity_poly.pdbx_strand_id
1 'polypeptide(L)'
;MTVLALRLGLIAAAIAASGGTVACGRSDRSPDAGGAADSGSSVASATIEAAVTLPKGFQATVFADSLGQARQITTRPNGDVYLNTWRSPYDTTRRVPSGGFLVALRDTNRDGKADQIRRFGAETGSGGTGIAVFKDALYV
;
A
#
# COMPACT_ATOMS: atom_id res chain seq x y z
N MET A 1 22.96 24.51 42.26
CA MET A 1 22.44 25.76 41.67
C MET A 1 21.31 25.37 40.74
N THR A 2 20.10 25.37 41.30
CA THR A 2 18.86 24.85 40.69
C THR A 2 18.04 26.00 40.11
N VAL A 3 17.07 25.65 39.25
CA VAL A 3 15.98 26.43 38.61
C VAL A 3 16.34 26.74 37.15
N LEU A 4 16.01 25.94 36.12
CA LEU A 4 14.74 25.30 35.70
C LEU A 4 13.55 26.27 35.68
N ALA A 5 13.38 26.95 34.55
CA ALA A 5 12.17 27.68 34.20
C ALA A 5 11.78 27.33 32.76
N LEU A 6 10.77 26.48 32.57
CA LEU A 6 10.04 26.41 31.32
C LEU A 6 8.55 26.43 31.64
N ARG A 7 7.88 27.48 31.15
CA ARG A 7 6.53 27.87 31.53
C ARG A 7 5.50 26.87 31.00
N LEU A 8 4.65 26.42 31.91
CA LEU A 8 3.44 25.66 31.64
C LEU A 8 2.39 26.62 31.02
N GLY A 9 2.14 26.50 29.72
CA GLY A 9 1.08 27.22 29.02
C GLY A 9 -0.14 26.32 28.86
N LEU A 10 -1.12 26.48 29.75
CA LEU A 10 -2.44 25.87 29.66
C LEU A 10 -3.28 26.69 28.65
N ILE A 11 -3.75 26.08 27.57
CA ILE A 11 -4.84 26.64 26.76
C ILE A 11 -5.96 25.60 26.72
N ALA A 12 -7.00 25.88 27.49
CA ALA A 12 -8.29 25.24 27.37
C ALA A 12 -9.06 25.91 26.22
N ALA A 13 -9.64 25.10 25.33
CA ALA A 13 -10.76 25.53 24.51
C ALA A 13 -11.72 24.35 24.35
N ALA A 14 -12.89 24.49 24.96
CA ALA A 14 -14.01 23.58 24.86
C ALA A 14 -14.59 23.60 23.45
N ILE A 15 -14.90 22.42 22.89
CA ILE A 15 -15.79 22.31 21.73
C ILE A 15 -16.99 21.47 22.16
N ALA A 16 -18.16 22.09 21.98
CA ALA A 16 -19.46 21.69 22.44
C ALA A 16 -19.96 20.38 21.81
N ALA A 17 -20.81 19.69 22.57
CA ALA A 17 -21.56 18.53 22.14
C ALA A 17 -22.87 18.92 21.44
N SER A 18 -23.14 18.25 20.32
CA SER A 18 -24.48 18.00 19.75
C SER A 18 -24.29 16.82 18.78
N GLY A 19 -24.84 15.62 19.00
CA GLY A 19 -26.23 15.33 19.32
C GLY A 19 -26.99 15.10 18.01
N GLY A 20 -26.94 13.88 17.47
CA GLY A 20 -27.60 13.53 16.21
C GLY A 20 -27.58 12.04 15.94
N THR A 21 -28.54 11.31 16.51
CA THR A 21 -28.88 9.93 16.13
C THR A 21 -29.47 9.93 14.72
N VAL A 22 -28.74 9.39 13.75
CA VAL A 22 -29.32 9.10 12.44
C VAL A 22 -30.04 7.76 12.54
N ALA A 23 -31.35 7.82 12.34
CA ALA A 23 -32.25 6.69 12.35
C ALA A 23 -31.89 5.67 11.25
N CYS A 24 -31.90 4.38 11.60
CA CYS A 24 -31.89 3.29 10.64
C CYS A 24 -33.22 3.29 9.85
N GLY A 25 -33.23 3.94 8.69
CA GLY A 25 -34.32 3.79 7.72
C GLY A 25 -34.27 2.40 7.10
N ARG A 26 -35.31 1.59 7.36
CA ARG A 26 -35.61 0.37 6.60
C ARG A 26 -35.95 0.79 5.17
N SER A 27 -35.12 0.39 4.21
CA SER A 27 -35.52 0.39 2.80
C SER A 27 -36.07 -0.99 2.47
N ASP A 28 -37.37 -1.03 2.24
CA ASP A 28 -38.11 -2.18 1.74
C ASP A 28 -37.57 -2.62 0.37
N ARG A 29 -37.51 -3.94 0.16
CA ARG A 29 -37.16 -4.56 -1.11
C ARG A 29 -38.23 -4.26 -2.16
N SER A 30 -37.80 -3.94 -3.38
CA SER A 30 -38.49 -4.48 -4.57
C SER A 30 -37.47 -4.74 -5.69
N PRO A 31 -37.59 -5.83 -6.46
CA PRO A 31 -36.66 -6.21 -7.51
C PRO A 31 -37.08 -5.60 -8.84
N ASP A 32 -36.14 -4.96 -9.56
CA ASP A 32 -36.29 -4.73 -10.99
C ASP A 32 -35.19 -5.44 -11.77
N ALA A 33 -35.67 -6.26 -12.69
CA ALA A 33 -34.92 -6.99 -13.69
C ALA A 33 -34.71 -6.14 -14.94
N GLY A 34 -33.57 -6.34 -15.60
CA GLY A 34 -33.26 -5.82 -16.95
C GLY A 34 -32.64 -4.43 -16.90
N GLY A 35 -31.50 -4.13 -17.50
CA GLY A 35 -30.71 -4.83 -18.50
C GLY A 35 -30.08 -3.75 -19.37
N ALA A 36 -28.75 -3.66 -19.38
CA ALA A 36 -27.99 -3.06 -20.48
C ALA A 36 -26.53 -3.47 -20.29
N ALA A 37 -26.08 -4.34 -21.18
CA ALA A 37 -24.67 -4.58 -21.40
C ALA A 37 -24.05 -3.30 -21.92
N ASP A 38 -23.14 -2.69 -21.17
CA ASP A 38 -22.19 -1.75 -21.74
C ASP A 38 -20.95 -2.54 -22.16
N SER A 39 -20.82 -2.67 -23.47
CA SER A 39 -19.68 -3.29 -24.12
C SER A 39 -18.64 -2.21 -24.42
N GLY A 40 -17.45 -2.41 -23.88
CA GLY A 40 -16.23 -2.04 -24.61
C GLY A 40 -15.61 -0.70 -24.25
N SER A 41 -14.83 -0.70 -23.18
CA SER A 41 -13.48 -0.14 -23.28
C SER A 41 -12.50 -1.22 -22.84
N SER A 42 -12.00 -1.98 -23.83
CA SER A 42 -10.83 -2.82 -23.63
C SER A 42 -9.63 -1.88 -23.47
N VAL A 43 -9.45 -1.35 -22.26
CA VAL A 43 -8.10 -1.05 -21.80
C VAL A 43 -7.39 -2.38 -21.94
N ALA A 44 -6.39 -2.44 -22.82
CA ALA A 44 -5.65 -3.65 -23.07
C ALA A 44 -5.21 -4.22 -21.73
N SER A 45 -5.88 -5.28 -21.28
CA SER A 45 -5.39 -6.14 -20.22
C SER A 45 -4.00 -6.52 -20.69
N ALA A 46 -2.97 -5.93 -20.09
CA ALA A 46 -1.64 -6.50 -20.20
C ALA A 46 -1.84 -7.93 -19.68
N THR A 47 -1.93 -8.87 -20.61
CA THR A 47 -2.27 -10.25 -20.33
C THR A 47 -1.37 -10.67 -19.19
N ILE A 48 -1.96 -11.03 -18.05
CA ILE A 48 -1.25 -11.84 -17.07
C ILE A 48 -1.04 -13.15 -17.79
N GLU A 49 0.01 -13.21 -18.60
CA GLU A 49 0.49 -14.41 -19.25
C GLU A 49 0.88 -15.37 -18.11
N ALA A 50 -0.12 -16.14 -17.68
CA ALA A 50 -0.02 -17.47 -17.06
C ALA A 50 -0.04 -17.69 -15.53
N ALA A 51 -0.37 -16.75 -14.62
CA ALA A 51 -0.26 -17.04 -13.17
C ALA A 51 -1.51 -16.95 -12.28
N VAL A 52 -2.53 -16.14 -12.60
CA VAL A 52 -3.65 -15.89 -11.68
C VAL A 52 -4.97 -15.81 -12.41
N THR A 53 -5.94 -16.66 -12.03
CA THR A 53 -7.33 -16.57 -12.48
C THR A 53 -8.06 -15.49 -11.69
N LEU A 54 -8.64 -14.52 -12.39
CA LEU A 54 -9.37 -13.43 -11.78
C LEU A 54 -10.89 -13.62 -11.94
N PRO A 55 -11.71 -13.26 -10.94
CA PRO A 55 -13.16 -13.21 -11.09
C PRO A 55 -13.58 -12.24 -12.21
N LYS A 56 -14.77 -12.44 -12.76
CA LYS A 56 -15.34 -11.52 -13.76
C LYS A 56 -15.38 -10.09 -13.22
N GLY A 57 -14.91 -9.14 -14.01
CA GLY A 57 -14.85 -7.72 -13.64
C GLY A 57 -13.53 -7.27 -13.00
N PHE A 58 -12.61 -8.20 -12.71
CA PHE A 58 -11.28 -7.87 -12.21
C PHE A 58 -10.24 -7.88 -13.33
N GLN A 59 -9.27 -6.98 -13.21
CA GLN A 59 -8.07 -6.93 -14.01
C GLN A 59 -6.87 -6.75 -13.08
N ALA A 60 -5.74 -7.31 -13.43
CA ALA A 60 -4.49 -7.08 -12.73
C ALA A 60 -3.35 -6.96 -13.74
N THR A 61 -2.32 -6.23 -13.36
CA THR A 61 -1.11 -6.02 -14.15
C THR A 61 0.11 -6.25 -13.25
N VAL A 62 1.25 -6.52 -13.87
CA VAL A 62 2.53 -6.58 -13.15
C VAL A 62 3.10 -5.17 -13.04
N PHE A 63 3.01 -4.61 -11.83
CA PHE A 63 3.59 -3.29 -11.51
C PHE A 63 5.12 -3.33 -11.46
N ALA A 64 5.70 -4.37 -10.88
CA ALA A 64 7.13 -4.63 -10.86
C ALA A 64 7.39 -6.14 -10.66
N ASP A 65 8.48 -6.65 -11.22
CA ASP A 65 8.92 -8.03 -11.09
C ASP A 65 10.37 -8.11 -10.56
N SER A 66 10.87 -9.34 -10.39
CA SER A 66 12.28 -9.58 -10.05
C SER A 66 12.76 -8.90 -8.74
N LEU A 67 11.82 -8.64 -7.81
CA LEU A 67 12.09 -7.96 -6.54
C LEU A 67 12.60 -8.91 -5.45
N GLY A 68 12.84 -10.19 -5.72
CA GLY A 68 13.11 -11.19 -4.69
C GLY A 68 11.85 -11.60 -3.94
N GLN A 69 11.97 -12.08 -2.70
CA GLN A 69 10.81 -12.54 -1.93
C GLN A 69 10.09 -11.34 -1.29
N ALA A 70 9.24 -10.68 -2.08
CA ALA A 70 8.41 -9.56 -1.62
C ALA A 70 7.46 -9.99 -0.49
N ARG A 71 7.22 -9.08 0.45
CA ARG A 71 6.30 -9.26 1.58
C ARG A 71 5.37 -8.06 1.72
N GLN A 72 5.26 -7.50 2.93
CA GLN A 72 4.39 -6.38 3.24
C GLN A 72 4.75 -5.18 2.37
N ILE A 73 3.71 -4.44 1.98
CA ILE A 73 3.79 -3.30 1.10
C ILE A 73 2.90 -2.18 1.65
N THR A 74 3.27 -0.94 1.38
CA THR A 74 2.52 0.26 1.75
C THR A 74 2.71 1.32 0.68
N THR A 75 1.81 2.29 0.61
CA THR A 75 1.86 3.37 -0.38
C THR A 75 1.86 4.73 0.30
N ARG A 76 2.54 5.69 -0.33
CA ARG A 76 2.47 7.10 0.05
C ARG A 76 1.48 7.84 -0.86
N PRO A 77 0.86 8.96 -0.43
CA PRO A 77 -0.11 9.68 -1.26
C PRO A 77 0.41 10.18 -2.62
N ASN A 78 1.72 10.27 -2.81
CA ASN A 78 2.34 10.64 -4.09
C ASN A 78 2.46 9.46 -5.08
N GLY A 79 1.98 8.26 -4.71
CA GLY A 79 2.04 7.07 -5.54
C GLY A 79 3.30 6.21 -5.35
N ASP A 80 4.23 6.60 -4.47
CA ASP A 80 5.37 5.73 -4.14
C ASP A 80 4.88 4.47 -3.43
N VAL A 81 5.44 3.35 -3.85
CA VAL A 81 5.15 2.05 -3.25
C VAL A 81 6.41 1.57 -2.54
N TYR A 82 6.29 1.27 -1.25
CA TYR A 82 7.37 0.73 -0.45
C TYR A 82 7.02 -0.70 -0.07
N LEU A 83 7.96 -1.63 -0.23
CA LEU A 83 7.82 -2.98 0.26
C LEU A 83 9.06 -3.45 0.98
N ASN A 84 8.84 -4.42 1.85
CA ASN A 84 9.90 -5.18 2.47
C ASN A 84 10.06 -6.53 1.75
N THR A 85 11.29 -7.00 1.66
CA THR A 85 11.64 -8.32 1.13
C THR A 85 12.20 -9.20 2.24
N TRP A 86 12.18 -10.51 2.04
CA TRP A 86 12.71 -11.44 3.01
C TRP A 86 13.65 -12.47 2.39
N ARG A 87 14.59 -12.95 3.22
CA ARG A 87 15.43 -14.10 2.93
C ARG A 87 15.22 -15.15 4.00
N SER A 88 14.77 -16.33 3.58
CA SER A 88 14.78 -17.51 4.45
C SER A 88 16.23 -17.92 4.74
N PRO A 89 16.62 -18.16 6.01
CA PRO A 89 17.94 -18.66 6.35
C PRO A 89 18.18 -20.09 5.82
N TYR A 90 17.11 -20.81 5.50
CA TYR A 90 17.14 -22.19 4.98
C TYR A 90 17.12 -22.25 3.45
N ASP A 91 16.92 -21.12 2.79
CA ASP A 91 16.91 -21.03 1.33
C ASP A 91 18.22 -20.39 0.84
N THR A 92 19.15 -21.26 0.42
CA THR A 92 20.43 -20.86 -0.18
C THR A 92 20.36 -20.76 -1.70
N THR A 93 19.23 -21.16 -2.30
CA THR A 93 19.07 -21.26 -3.76
C THR A 93 18.58 -19.96 -4.38
N ARG A 94 17.71 -19.22 -3.68
CA ARG A 94 17.17 -17.95 -4.20
C ARG A 94 18.14 -16.81 -3.96
N ARG A 95 18.57 -16.20 -5.06
CA ARG A 95 19.40 -14.99 -5.03
C ARG A 95 18.63 -13.84 -4.39
N VAL A 96 19.21 -13.25 -3.34
CA VAL A 96 18.72 -12.00 -2.76
C VAL A 96 19.33 -10.85 -3.56
N PRO A 97 18.51 -9.96 -4.15
CA PRO A 97 19.04 -8.78 -4.81
C PRO A 97 19.80 -7.88 -3.82
N SER A 98 20.93 -7.33 -4.26
CA SER A 98 21.75 -6.41 -3.46
C SER A 98 21.09 -5.05 -3.24
N GLY A 99 21.51 -4.32 -2.20
CA GLY A 99 21.05 -2.96 -1.90
C GLY A 99 20.04 -2.85 -0.76
N GLY A 100 19.81 -3.93 0.00
CA GLY A 100 18.98 -3.94 1.20
C GLY A 100 17.61 -4.58 1.02
N PHE A 101 16.96 -4.85 2.16
CA PHE A 101 15.67 -5.54 2.21
C PHE A 101 14.46 -4.65 1.87
N LEU A 102 14.61 -3.33 1.91
CA LEU A 102 13.53 -2.39 1.57
C LEU A 102 13.63 -1.99 0.11
N VAL A 103 12.49 -1.86 -0.55
CA VAL A 103 12.40 -1.44 -1.95
C VAL A 103 11.39 -0.31 -2.07
N ALA A 104 11.81 0.80 -2.68
CA ALA A 104 10.95 1.88 -3.13
C ALA A 104 10.74 1.76 -4.64
N LEU A 105 9.48 1.80 -5.06
CA LEU A 105 9.04 1.73 -6.44
C LEU A 105 8.30 3.01 -6.80
N ARG A 106 8.54 3.52 -8.00
CA ARG A 106 7.81 4.66 -8.57
C ARG A 106 7.57 4.43 -10.05
N ASP A 107 6.35 4.74 -10.45
CA ASP A 107 5.92 4.91 -11.84
C ASP A 107 5.86 6.41 -12.15
N THR A 108 6.79 6.89 -12.98
CA THR A 108 6.92 8.30 -13.38
C THR A 108 6.20 8.64 -14.67
N ASN A 109 5.96 7.65 -15.53
CA ASN A 109 5.32 7.81 -16.83
C ASN A 109 3.81 7.50 -16.81
N ARG A 110 3.32 6.97 -15.69
CA ARG A 110 1.92 6.59 -15.41
C ARG A 110 1.40 5.48 -16.32
N ASP A 111 2.26 4.54 -16.72
CA ASP A 111 1.89 3.39 -17.55
C ASP A 111 1.43 2.17 -16.72
N GLY A 112 1.43 2.27 -15.40
CA GLY A 112 1.08 1.18 -14.49
C GLY A 112 2.24 0.22 -14.23
N LYS A 113 3.47 0.60 -14.55
CA LYS A 113 4.70 -0.13 -14.23
C LYS A 113 5.71 0.79 -13.56
N ALA A 114 6.41 0.29 -12.55
CA ALA A 114 7.48 1.04 -11.92
C ALA A 114 8.71 1.10 -12.83
N ASP A 115 9.07 2.30 -13.28
CA ASP A 115 10.33 2.57 -14.00
C ASP A 115 11.48 2.93 -13.06
N GLN A 116 11.20 3.26 -11.81
CA GLN A 116 12.22 3.49 -10.78
C GLN A 116 12.11 2.45 -9.66
N ILE A 117 13.21 1.74 -9.43
CA ILE A 117 13.35 0.73 -8.37
C ILE A 117 14.60 1.06 -7.58
N ARG A 118 14.43 1.40 -6.29
CA ARG A 118 15.55 1.69 -5.39
C ARG A 118 15.49 0.79 -4.17
N ARG A 119 16.63 0.19 -3.83
CA ARG A 119 16.77 -0.62 -2.62
C ARG A 119 17.52 0.16 -1.55
N PHE A 120 17.15 -0.05 -0.29
CA PHE A 120 17.80 0.57 0.86
C PHE A 120 17.56 -0.25 2.15
N GLY A 121 18.10 0.26 3.25
CA GLY A 121 17.99 -0.37 4.58
C GLY A 121 19.09 -1.41 4.83
N ALA A 122 18.85 -2.31 5.77
CA ALA A 122 19.83 -3.33 6.14
C ALA A 122 20.10 -4.30 4.98
N GLU A 123 21.37 -4.61 4.72
CA GLU A 123 21.79 -5.61 3.72
C GLU A 123 22.07 -6.99 4.34
N THR A 124 22.15 -7.04 5.67
CA THR A 124 22.40 -8.27 6.43
C THR A 124 21.15 -8.69 7.20
N GLY A 125 21.04 -9.98 7.51
CA GLY A 125 19.88 -10.55 8.20
C GLY A 125 18.87 -11.15 7.22
N SER A 126 17.60 -11.11 7.61
CA SER A 126 16.52 -11.76 6.85
C SER A 126 15.50 -10.79 6.26
N GLY A 127 15.53 -9.50 6.59
CA GLY A 127 14.46 -8.55 6.27
C GLY A 127 13.39 -8.44 7.35
N GLY A 128 12.43 -7.52 7.18
CA GLY A 128 11.43 -7.18 8.20
C GLY A 128 10.16 -8.05 8.20
N THR A 129 9.22 -7.71 9.08
CA THR A 129 7.88 -8.33 9.17
C THR A 129 6.73 -7.32 9.08
N GLY A 130 7.02 -6.03 8.95
CA GLY A 130 6.03 -4.98 8.81
C GLY A 130 6.58 -3.82 7.99
N ILE A 131 5.69 -3.07 7.35
CA ILE A 131 6.02 -1.78 6.74
C ILE A 131 4.78 -0.88 6.78
N ALA A 132 4.95 0.38 7.18
CA ALA A 132 3.87 1.35 7.22
C ALA A 132 4.36 2.77 6.97
N VAL A 133 3.57 3.56 6.23
CA VAL A 133 3.76 5.01 6.14
C VAL A 133 2.86 5.68 7.19
N PHE A 134 3.45 6.55 8.00
CA PHE A 134 2.70 7.44 8.88
C PHE A 134 3.31 8.85 8.84
N LYS A 135 2.49 9.83 8.44
CA LYS A 135 2.93 11.18 8.10
C LYS A 135 4.07 11.14 7.07
N ASP A 136 5.23 11.68 7.41
CA ASP A 136 6.39 11.75 6.52
C ASP A 136 7.43 10.66 6.78
N ALA A 137 7.11 9.67 7.62
CA ALA A 137 8.02 8.61 8.03
C ALA A 137 7.55 7.22 7.52
N LEU A 138 8.55 6.38 7.24
CA LEU A 138 8.40 4.96 6.93
C LEU A 138 8.84 4.15 8.15
N TYR A 139 7.99 3.25 8.63
CA TYR A 139 8.21 2.36 9.75
C TYR A 139 8.41 0.94 9.20
N VAL A 140 9.46 0.24 9.67
CA VAL A 140 9.94 -1.05 9.14
C VAL A 140 10.43 -1.97 10.24
#